data_AF-A0A356T066-F1
#
_entry.id   AF-A0A356T066-F1
#
_cell.length_a   1.000
_cell.length_b   1.000
_cell.length_c   1.000
_cell.angle_alpha   90.00
_cell.angle_beta   90.00
_cell.angle_gamma   90.00
#
_symmetry.space_group_name_H-M   'P 1'
#
loop_
_entity.id
_entity.type
_entity.pdbx_description
1 polymer ?
#
loop_
_entity_poly.entity_id
_entity_poly.type
_entity_poly.pdbx_seq_one_letter_code
_entity_poly.pdbx_strand_id
1 'polypeptide(L)'
;AFLEGSGSRAVWLFDRVTAMVRGYARSGELSTLRSAYREATLYRDGITGSGSALRIGVPGAEGDVKYHYTQGMALHYLLTGDDRFREAAEGVADRMAQLWTSPGYAGGADFWTERHAGFALLAYVWAATVSDDRAAAFTALADEAVEAYLDIQATYPEGYADADARCFAHHADAHGEGYGYFGCSPWMSAILADALHAHAALQGGETADRVHGSLIQLGRILARDGRDDEGKPFYFMGVGTTEDEADAYDEHWGESAYIVAMAWHLDGRRDDALRAVAMELVDGLRARGRAPHVRSFNWQCRSAVAAPYFLR
;
A
#
# COMPACT_ATOMS: atom_id res chain seq x y z
N ALA A 1 -14.91 10.11 19.08
CA ALA A 1 -14.79 9.25 17.88
C ALA A 1 -13.66 8.23 17.99
N PHE A 2 -12.39 8.56 17.68
CA PHE A 2 -11.32 7.53 17.68
C PHE A 2 -11.04 6.93 19.06
N LEU A 3 -10.84 7.77 20.09
CA LEU A 3 -10.52 7.29 21.45
C LEU A 3 -11.60 6.35 22.01
N GLU A 4 -12.87 6.63 21.72
CA GLU A 4 -14.02 5.78 22.10
C GLU A 4 -13.97 4.39 21.47
N GLY A 5 -13.34 4.25 20.29
CA GLY A 5 -13.19 2.98 19.57
C GLY A 5 -11.81 2.33 19.70
N SER A 6 -10.85 2.98 20.35
CA SER A 6 -9.43 2.60 20.35
C SER A 6 -9.14 1.21 20.96
N GLY A 7 -10.06 0.66 21.75
CA GLY A 7 -10.01 -0.73 22.22
C GLY A 7 -10.25 -1.79 21.12
N SER A 8 -10.68 -1.38 19.93
CA SER A 8 -10.86 -2.27 18.77
C SER A 8 -9.75 -2.05 17.74
N ARG A 9 -9.07 -3.12 17.31
CA ARG A 9 -8.08 -3.03 16.22
C ARG A 9 -8.64 -2.48 14.91
N ALA A 10 -9.95 -2.55 14.69
CA ALA A 10 -10.55 -2.09 13.44
C ALA A 10 -10.37 -0.59 13.20
N VAL A 11 -10.32 0.24 14.25
CA VAL A 11 -10.12 1.69 14.10
C VAL A 11 -8.67 2.08 13.84
N TRP A 12 -7.74 1.15 14.03
CA TRP A 12 -6.31 1.35 13.81
C TRP A 12 -5.86 1.00 12.40
N LEU A 13 -6.73 0.44 11.56
CA LEU A 13 -6.37 0.01 10.20
C LEU A 13 -5.95 1.18 9.29
N PHE A 14 -4.96 0.89 8.43
CA PHE A 14 -4.51 1.65 7.25
C PHE A 14 -3.67 2.92 7.50
N ASP A 15 -2.80 2.93 8.51
CA ASP A 15 -1.88 4.05 8.83
C ASP A 15 -2.55 5.45 8.78
N ARG A 16 -3.18 5.78 9.89
CA ARG A 16 -3.89 7.05 10.10
C ARG A 16 -3.00 8.27 9.98
N VAL A 17 -1.76 8.14 10.44
CA VAL A 17 -0.81 9.24 10.44
C VAL A 17 -0.50 9.62 9.01
N THR A 18 -0.19 8.63 8.16
CA THR A 18 0.05 8.86 6.72
C THR A 18 -1.13 9.49 6.02
N ALA A 19 -2.36 8.99 6.23
CA ALA A 19 -3.55 9.56 5.61
C ALA A 19 -3.75 11.05 5.99
N MET A 20 -3.53 11.40 7.27
CA MET A 20 -3.66 12.79 7.74
C MET A 20 -2.51 13.68 7.24
N VAL A 21 -1.26 13.20 7.23
CA VAL A 21 -0.13 13.96 6.69
C VAL A 21 -0.33 14.26 5.21
N ARG A 22 -0.76 13.27 4.42
CA ARG A 22 -1.05 13.46 2.98
C ARG A 22 -2.23 14.42 2.77
N GLY A 23 -3.27 14.31 3.60
CA GLY A 23 -4.38 15.27 3.61
C GLY A 23 -3.90 16.70 3.83
N TYR A 24 -3.04 16.93 4.84
CA TYR A 24 -2.42 18.23 5.09
C TYR A 24 -1.57 18.72 3.90
N ALA A 25 -0.72 17.85 3.34
CA ALA A 25 0.13 18.20 2.20
C ALA A 25 -0.68 18.62 0.96
N ARG A 26 -1.95 18.19 0.85
CA ARG A 26 -2.84 18.58 -0.24
C ARG A 26 -3.67 19.82 0.03
N SER A 27 -4.19 19.98 1.23
CA SER A 27 -5.12 21.06 1.54
C SER A 27 -4.47 22.28 2.19
N GLY A 28 -3.32 22.10 2.85
CA GLY A 28 -2.72 23.10 3.74
C GLY A 28 -3.47 23.25 5.07
N GLU A 29 -4.51 22.44 5.33
CA GLU A 29 -5.36 22.56 6.52
C GLU A 29 -4.63 22.13 7.80
N LEU A 30 -4.34 23.09 8.67
CA LEU A 30 -3.63 22.84 9.94
C LEU A 30 -4.40 21.91 10.88
N SER A 31 -5.73 21.80 10.74
CA SER A 31 -6.54 20.86 11.52
C SER A 31 -6.17 19.41 11.24
N THR A 32 -5.84 19.08 9.99
CA THR A 32 -5.38 17.75 9.59
C THR A 32 -3.98 17.47 10.13
N LEU A 33 -3.07 18.45 10.06
CA LEU A 33 -1.72 18.32 10.63
C LEU A 33 -1.75 18.13 12.15
N ARG A 34 -2.58 18.89 12.87
CA ARG A 34 -2.75 18.73 14.33
C ARG A 34 -3.27 17.35 14.69
N SER A 35 -4.16 16.79 13.87
CA SER A 35 -4.66 15.42 14.05
C SER A 35 -3.53 14.41 13.81
N ALA A 36 -2.78 14.55 12.71
CA ALA A 36 -1.62 13.70 12.42
C ALA A 36 -0.62 13.66 13.57
N TYR A 37 -0.32 14.82 14.18
CA TYR A 37 0.59 14.91 15.31
C TYR A 37 0.10 14.06 16.51
N ARG A 38 -1.19 14.18 16.85
CA ARG A 38 -1.80 13.44 17.97
C ARG A 38 -1.81 11.94 17.71
N GLU A 39 -2.16 11.54 16.49
CA GLU A 39 -2.21 10.11 16.14
C GLU A 39 -0.84 9.46 16.12
N ALA A 40 0.17 10.17 15.62
CA ALA A 40 1.55 9.69 15.65
C ALA A 40 2.01 9.50 17.10
N THR A 41 1.77 10.50 17.95
CA THR A 41 2.09 10.42 19.38
C THR A 41 1.42 9.22 20.03
N LEU A 42 0.12 9.03 19.78
CA LEU A 42 -0.63 7.95 20.37
C LEU A 42 -0.13 6.57 19.93
N TYR A 43 0.14 6.38 18.63
CA TYR A 43 0.68 5.13 18.12
C TYR A 43 2.07 4.84 18.72
N ARG A 44 2.94 5.85 18.75
CA ARG A 44 4.29 5.79 19.34
C ARG A 44 4.25 5.41 20.82
N ASP A 45 3.38 6.04 21.61
CA ASP A 45 3.27 5.80 23.05
C ASP A 45 2.84 4.36 23.36
N GLY A 46 2.21 3.67 22.40
CA GLY A 46 1.90 2.24 22.49
C GLY A 46 3.05 1.30 22.12
N ILE A 47 4.13 1.81 21.53
CA ILE A 47 5.30 1.01 21.15
C ILE A 47 6.14 0.75 22.40
N THR A 48 6.42 -0.52 22.67
CA THR A 48 7.24 -0.95 23.82
C THR A 48 8.20 -2.06 23.41
N GLY A 49 9.30 -2.20 24.14
CA GLY A 49 10.34 -3.20 23.85
C GLY A 49 11.19 -2.85 22.61
N SER A 50 11.99 -3.81 22.16
CA SER A 50 12.87 -3.70 20.99
C SER A 50 13.08 -5.06 20.33
N GLY A 51 13.50 -5.07 19.06
CA GLY A 51 13.71 -6.30 18.29
C GLY A 51 12.50 -7.24 18.34
N SER A 52 12.73 -8.51 18.69
CA SER A 52 11.66 -9.51 18.81
C SER A 52 10.73 -9.35 20.00
N ALA A 53 11.15 -8.57 21.00
CA ALA A 53 10.31 -8.18 22.11
C ALA A 53 9.48 -6.92 21.80
N LEU A 54 9.69 -6.26 20.66
CA LEU A 54 8.92 -5.06 20.30
C LEU A 54 7.43 -5.40 20.15
N ARG A 55 6.58 -4.55 20.72
CA ARG A 55 5.12 -4.62 20.63
C ARG A 55 4.58 -3.27 20.20
N ILE A 56 3.51 -3.29 19.42
CA ILE A 56 2.69 -2.13 19.09
C ILE A 56 1.50 -2.06 20.03
N GLY A 57 0.97 -0.85 20.26
CA GLY A 57 -0.19 -0.64 21.15
C GLY A 57 -1.55 -0.98 20.53
N VAL A 58 -1.59 -1.77 19.45
CA VAL A 58 -2.83 -2.11 18.76
C VAL A 58 -3.39 -3.42 19.32
N PRO A 59 -4.62 -3.45 19.88
CA PRO A 59 -5.15 -4.63 20.57
C PRO A 59 -5.24 -5.89 19.69
N GLY A 60 -4.56 -6.98 20.07
CA GLY A 60 -4.65 -8.28 19.38
C GLY A 60 -4.08 -8.26 17.96
N ALA A 61 -3.05 -7.44 17.73
CA ALA A 61 -2.40 -7.24 16.44
C ALA A 61 -0.85 -7.33 16.54
N GLU A 62 -0.34 -7.93 17.61
CA GLU A 62 1.10 -7.99 17.94
C GLU A 62 1.94 -8.75 16.90
N GLY A 63 1.31 -9.64 16.14
CA GLY A 63 1.92 -10.41 15.05
C GLY A 63 1.35 -10.07 13.67
N ASP A 64 0.49 -9.07 13.56
CA ASP A 64 -0.20 -8.75 12.31
C ASP A 64 0.48 -7.54 11.63
N VAL A 65 1.22 -7.83 10.57
CA VAL A 65 2.09 -6.85 9.88
C VAL A 65 1.31 -5.65 9.36
N LYS A 66 0.02 -5.78 9.05
CA LYS A 66 -0.80 -4.67 8.55
C LYS A 66 -1.07 -3.57 9.58
N TYR A 67 -0.61 -3.74 10.83
CA TYR A 67 -0.71 -2.74 11.90
C TYR A 67 0.64 -2.15 12.31
N HIS A 68 1.73 -2.53 11.65
CA HIS A 68 3.09 -2.07 11.94
C HIS A 68 3.42 -0.88 11.01
N TYR A 69 3.24 0.35 11.50
CA TYR A 69 3.24 1.58 10.69
C TYR A 69 4.52 2.40 10.86
N THR A 70 5.56 2.07 10.10
CA THR A 70 6.79 2.88 10.04
C THR A 70 6.57 4.20 9.31
N GLN A 71 5.84 4.21 8.19
CA GLN A 71 5.72 5.39 7.34
C GLN A 71 5.16 6.60 8.09
N GLY A 72 4.05 6.43 8.81
CA GLY A 72 3.49 7.49 9.64
C GLY A 72 4.47 8.07 10.65
N MET A 73 5.28 7.21 11.28
CA MET A 73 6.32 7.60 12.23
C MET A 73 7.46 8.38 11.56
N ALA A 74 7.95 7.88 10.42
CA ALA A 74 8.99 8.53 9.61
C ALA A 74 8.52 9.91 9.11
N LEU A 75 7.29 10.02 8.61
CA LEU A 75 6.70 11.29 8.19
C LEU A 75 6.60 12.29 9.36
N HIS A 76 6.25 11.81 10.55
CA HIS A 76 6.22 12.67 11.74
C HIS A 76 7.61 13.19 12.10
N TYR A 77 8.63 12.34 12.06
CA TYR A 77 10.03 12.75 12.24
C TYR A 77 10.43 13.82 11.22
N LEU A 78 10.20 13.60 9.93
CA LEU A 78 10.55 14.55 8.87
C LEU A 78 9.88 15.93 9.04
N LEU A 79 8.68 15.98 9.63
CA LEU A 79 7.96 17.23 9.89
C LEU A 79 8.41 17.96 11.16
N THR A 80 9.03 17.27 12.12
CA THR A 80 9.23 17.79 13.49
C THR A 80 10.66 17.76 13.99
N GLY A 81 11.51 16.89 13.43
CA GLY A 81 12.84 16.59 13.93
C GLY A 81 12.87 15.79 15.24
N ASP A 82 11.75 15.21 15.69
CA ASP A 82 11.69 14.45 16.95
C ASP A 82 12.25 13.03 16.76
N ASP A 83 13.51 12.84 17.17
CA ASP A 83 14.24 11.56 17.03
C ASP A 83 13.53 10.35 17.65
N ARG A 84 12.65 10.55 18.63
CA ARG A 84 11.86 9.45 19.21
C ARG A 84 10.97 8.77 18.16
N PHE A 85 10.57 9.51 17.12
CA PHE A 85 9.77 8.98 16.01
C PHE A 85 10.64 8.26 14.97
N ARG A 86 11.88 8.73 14.77
CA ARG A 86 12.89 8.02 13.96
C ARG A 86 13.23 6.66 14.59
N GLU A 87 13.59 6.65 15.88
CA GLU A 87 13.90 5.42 16.62
C GLU A 87 12.72 4.42 16.61
N ALA A 88 11.50 4.92 16.75
CA ALA A 88 10.30 4.08 16.67
C ALA A 88 10.04 3.54 15.26
N ALA A 89 10.28 4.33 14.21
CA ALA A 89 10.21 3.86 12.83
C ALA A 89 11.20 2.70 12.60
N GLU A 90 12.44 2.84 13.06
CA GLU A 90 13.47 1.80 13.01
C GLU A 90 13.06 0.53 13.76
N GLY A 91 12.59 0.68 15.00
CA GLY A 91 12.14 -0.46 15.80
C GLY A 91 10.97 -1.20 15.17
N VAL A 92 9.99 -0.49 14.60
CA VAL A 92 8.85 -1.10 13.91
C VAL A 92 9.31 -1.82 12.63
N ALA A 93 10.27 -1.27 11.89
CA ALA A 93 10.83 -1.93 10.70
C ALA A 93 11.64 -3.20 11.05
N ASP A 94 12.39 -3.19 12.15
CA ASP A 94 13.05 -4.41 12.66
C ASP A 94 12.04 -5.49 13.03
N ARG A 95 10.95 -5.08 13.70
CA ARG A 95 9.88 -6.01 14.04
C ARG A 95 9.20 -6.54 12.78
N MET A 96 9.01 -5.70 11.77
CA MET A 96 8.47 -6.11 10.48
C MET A 96 9.33 -7.20 9.84
N ALA A 97 10.66 -7.04 9.79
CA ALA A 97 11.58 -8.04 9.24
C ALA A 97 11.51 -9.41 9.93
N GLN A 98 11.05 -9.46 11.19
CA GLN A 98 10.88 -10.70 11.94
C GLN A 98 9.49 -11.32 11.80
N LEU A 99 8.50 -10.53 11.41
CA LEU A 99 7.13 -11.00 11.16
C LEU A 99 6.93 -11.41 9.71
N TRP A 100 7.61 -10.72 8.79
CA TRP A 100 7.55 -10.92 7.35
C TRP A 100 8.89 -11.45 6.83
N THR A 101 9.28 -12.64 7.29
CA THR A 101 10.62 -13.20 7.06
C THR A 101 10.87 -13.71 5.64
N SER A 102 9.82 -13.78 4.81
CA SER A 102 9.91 -14.23 3.41
C SER A 102 9.00 -13.36 2.57
N PRO A 103 9.53 -12.41 1.78
CA PRO A 103 8.72 -11.58 0.91
C PRO A 103 8.19 -12.30 -0.33
N GLY A 104 8.83 -13.41 -0.72
CA GLY A 104 8.39 -14.23 -1.85
C GLY A 104 7.08 -14.96 -1.64
N TYR A 105 6.55 -15.48 -2.74
CA TYR A 105 5.34 -16.30 -2.81
C TYR A 105 5.63 -17.51 -3.70
N ALA A 106 5.22 -18.70 -3.28
CA ALA A 106 5.56 -19.96 -3.93
C ALA A 106 4.42 -20.53 -4.80
N GLY A 107 3.39 -19.75 -5.12
CA GLY A 107 2.30 -20.17 -6.01
C GLY A 107 1.23 -21.03 -5.34
N GLY A 108 1.28 -21.22 -4.01
CA GLY A 108 0.37 -22.08 -3.27
C GLY A 108 -0.53 -21.33 -2.29
N ALA A 109 -0.79 -21.97 -1.15
CA ALA A 109 -1.56 -21.42 -0.03
C ALA A 109 -0.65 -20.78 1.04
N ASP A 110 0.63 -20.54 0.73
CA ASP A 110 1.51 -19.76 1.58
C ASP A 110 0.99 -18.33 1.67
N PHE A 111 0.77 -17.87 2.90
CA PHE A 111 0.06 -16.61 3.14
C PHE A 111 0.79 -15.42 2.51
N TRP A 112 0.13 -14.80 1.54
CA TRP A 112 0.66 -13.65 0.83
C TRP A 112 -0.49 -12.80 0.29
N THR A 113 -0.44 -11.49 0.54
CA THR A 113 -1.28 -10.52 -0.18
C THR A 113 -0.50 -9.23 -0.40
N GLU A 114 -0.93 -8.45 -1.38
CA GLU A 114 -0.35 -7.15 -1.72
C GLU A 114 -0.41 -6.19 -0.54
N ARG A 115 -1.40 -6.31 0.35
CA ARG A 115 -1.51 -5.50 1.57
C ARG A 115 -0.35 -5.77 2.52
N HIS A 116 -0.04 -7.04 2.79
CA HIS A 116 1.02 -7.39 3.74
C HIS A 116 2.39 -7.08 3.14
N ALA A 117 2.59 -7.45 1.87
CA ALA A 117 3.77 -7.07 1.10
C ALA A 117 3.99 -5.55 1.07
N GLY A 118 2.94 -4.78 0.79
CA GLY A 118 2.99 -3.33 0.74
C GLY A 118 3.34 -2.69 2.09
N PHE A 119 2.72 -3.12 3.19
CA PHE A 119 3.08 -2.62 4.52
C PHE A 119 4.50 -3.02 4.93
N ALA A 120 4.95 -4.23 4.58
CA ALA A 120 6.33 -4.65 4.84
C ALA A 120 7.35 -3.77 4.11
N LEU A 121 7.16 -3.55 2.81
CA LEU A 121 8.05 -2.69 2.02
C LEU A 121 8.01 -1.23 2.46
N LEU A 122 6.84 -0.69 2.81
CA LEU A 122 6.75 0.64 3.42
C LEU A 122 7.53 0.72 4.73
N ALA A 123 7.59 -0.35 5.51
CA ALA A 123 8.39 -0.37 6.72
C ALA A 123 9.88 -0.20 6.42
N TYR A 124 10.39 -0.94 5.45
CA TYR A 124 11.81 -0.88 5.10
C TYR A 124 12.19 0.43 4.41
N VAL A 125 11.43 0.86 3.40
CA VAL A 125 11.71 2.09 2.65
C VAL A 125 11.71 3.32 3.56
N TRP A 126 10.70 3.46 4.41
CA TRP A 126 10.59 4.65 5.25
C TRP A 126 11.54 4.64 6.43
N ALA A 127 11.93 3.47 6.96
CA ALA A 127 13.02 3.38 7.93
C ALA A 127 14.35 3.75 7.26
N ALA A 128 14.65 3.20 6.08
CA ALA A 128 15.85 3.56 5.31
C ALA A 128 15.94 5.06 5.02
N THR A 129 14.80 5.71 4.76
CA THR A 129 14.72 7.15 4.46
C THR A 129 15.09 8.05 5.64
N VAL A 130 14.77 7.63 6.87
CA VAL A 130 14.96 8.47 8.08
C VAL A 130 16.10 8.02 8.96
N SER A 131 16.61 6.80 8.79
CA SER A 131 17.79 6.30 9.50
C SER A 131 19.06 6.93 8.98
N ASP A 132 20.01 7.15 9.89
CA ASP A 132 21.37 7.55 9.52
C ASP A 132 22.27 6.30 9.37
N ASP A 133 22.64 5.67 10.47
CA ASP A 133 23.57 4.53 10.54
C ASP A 133 22.96 3.20 10.09
N ARG A 134 21.62 3.12 10.03
CA ARG A 134 20.87 1.91 9.69
C ARG A 134 20.27 1.92 8.29
N ALA A 135 20.41 3.02 7.55
CA ALA A 135 19.79 3.19 6.23
C ALA A 135 20.13 2.04 5.27
N ALA A 136 21.40 1.61 5.24
CA ALA A 136 21.85 0.53 4.36
C ALA A 136 21.21 -0.83 4.70
N ALA A 137 20.99 -1.13 5.98
CA ALA A 137 20.38 -2.40 6.39
C ALA A 137 18.90 -2.47 5.98
N PHE A 138 18.15 -1.38 6.18
CA PHE A 138 16.76 -1.31 5.74
C PHE A 138 16.63 -1.24 4.21
N THR A 139 17.60 -0.61 3.54
CA THR A 139 17.68 -0.63 2.07
C THR A 139 17.81 -2.06 1.55
N ALA A 140 18.71 -2.86 2.13
CA ALA A 140 18.87 -4.26 1.70
C ALA A 140 17.59 -5.10 1.87
N LEU A 141 16.85 -4.90 2.96
CA LEU A 141 15.54 -5.54 3.17
C LEU A 141 14.50 -5.08 2.13
N ALA A 142 14.51 -3.80 1.78
CA ALA A 142 13.62 -3.25 0.76
C ALA A 142 13.96 -3.82 -0.63
N ASP A 143 15.25 -3.90 -0.98
CA ASP A 143 15.72 -4.45 -2.25
C ASP A 143 15.34 -5.92 -2.39
N GLU A 144 15.56 -6.74 -1.35
CA GLU A 144 15.15 -8.15 -1.32
C GLU A 144 13.64 -8.29 -1.54
N ALA A 145 12.84 -7.46 -0.87
CA ALA A 145 11.39 -7.48 -1.02
C ALA A 145 10.95 -7.09 -2.44
N VAL A 146 11.55 -6.05 -3.02
CA VAL A 146 11.22 -5.61 -4.39
C VAL A 146 11.57 -6.67 -5.41
N GLU A 147 12.74 -7.30 -5.34
CA GLU A 147 13.09 -8.40 -6.24
C GLU A 147 12.05 -9.53 -6.17
N ALA A 148 11.64 -9.92 -4.96
CA ALA A 148 10.62 -10.94 -4.76
C ALA A 148 9.26 -10.53 -5.38
N TYR A 149 8.82 -9.28 -5.21
CA TYR A 149 7.53 -8.84 -5.75
C TYR A 149 7.53 -8.70 -7.27
N LEU A 150 8.65 -8.26 -7.86
CA LEU A 150 8.81 -8.22 -9.31
C LEU A 150 8.80 -9.65 -9.89
N ASP A 151 9.43 -10.61 -9.21
CA ASP A 151 9.39 -12.02 -9.60
C ASP A 151 7.97 -12.61 -9.52
N ILE A 152 7.21 -12.29 -8.46
CA ILE A 152 5.80 -12.69 -8.34
C ILE A 152 4.97 -12.16 -9.51
N GLN A 153 5.08 -10.86 -9.81
CA GLN A 153 4.35 -10.27 -10.92
C GLN A 153 4.71 -10.95 -12.23
N ALA A 154 6.00 -11.21 -12.48
CA ALA A 154 6.48 -11.83 -13.71
C ALA A 154 6.09 -13.31 -13.86
N THR A 155 6.00 -14.04 -12.74
CA THR A 155 5.83 -15.49 -12.73
C THR A 155 4.37 -15.92 -12.71
N TYR A 156 3.55 -15.33 -11.83
CA TYR A 156 2.21 -15.84 -11.54
C TYR A 156 1.10 -15.08 -12.30
N PRO A 157 0.00 -15.76 -12.68
CA PRO A 157 -0.15 -17.22 -12.73
C PRO A 157 0.84 -17.82 -13.75
N GLU A 158 1.39 -18.99 -13.45
CA GLU A 158 2.34 -19.66 -14.36
C GLU A 158 1.71 -19.88 -15.74
N GLY A 159 2.43 -19.48 -16.79
CA GLY A 159 1.95 -19.58 -18.17
C GLY A 159 1.02 -18.44 -18.63
N TYR A 160 0.70 -17.48 -17.76
CA TYR A 160 0.02 -16.26 -18.19
C TYR A 160 0.96 -15.40 -19.06
N ALA A 161 0.64 -15.27 -20.35
CA ALA A 161 1.56 -14.77 -21.38
C ALA A 161 1.46 -13.26 -21.65
N ASP A 162 0.56 -12.53 -20.99
CA ASP A 162 0.49 -11.08 -21.15
C ASP A 162 1.70 -10.43 -20.47
N ALA A 163 2.54 -9.77 -21.28
CA ALA A 163 3.74 -9.08 -20.82
C ALA A 163 3.51 -7.58 -20.60
N ASP A 164 2.39 -7.04 -21.10
CA ASP A 164 2.10 -5.60 -21.07
C ASP A 164 1.14 -5.23 -19.94
N ALA A 165 0.35 -6.18 -19.45
CA ALA A 165 -0.63 -5.99 -18.38
C ALA A 165 -0.56 -7.15 -17.37
N ARG A 166 -0.01 -6.89 -16.19
CA ARG A 166 0.21 -7.88 -15.13
C ARG A 166 0.03 -7.28 -13.76
N CYS A 167 -0.54 -8.03 -12.82
CA CYS A 167 -0.56 -7.67 -11.40
C CYS A 167 0.24 -8.67 -10.57
N PHE A 168 0.35 -8.42 -9.27
CA PHE A 168 1.00 -9.32 -8.32
C PHE A 168 0.09 -10.51 -8.00
N ALA A 169 -0.14 -11.34 -9.01
CA ALA A 169 -1.10 -12.42 -8.93
C ALA A 169 -0.66 -13.47 -7.91
N HIS A 170 -1.61 -13.88 -7.08
CA HIS A 170 -1.45 -14.94 -6.10
C HIS A 170 -2.75 -15.76 -6.03
N HIS A 171 -2.64 -17.01 -5.61
CA HIS A 171 -3.82 -17.85 -5.45
C HIS A 171 -4.71 -17.32 -4.32
N ALA A 172 -6.04 -17.38 -4.49
CA ALA A 172 -6.99 -16.91 -3.48
C ALA A 172 -6.76 -17.54 -2.09
N ASP A 173 -6.28 -18.78 -2.02
CA ASP A 173 -5.94 -19.43 -0.74
C ASP A 173 -4.83 -18.69 0.04
N ALA A 174 -3.84 -18.12 -0.65
CA ALA A 174 -2.80 -17.29 -0.04
C ALA A 174 -3.40 -15.99 0.54
N HIS A 175 -4.51 -15.53 -0.05
CA HIS A 175 -5.33 -14.44 0.43
C HIS A 175 -6.20 -14.82 1.64
N GLY A 176 -6.31 -16.11 1.95
CA GLY A 176 -7.25 -16.64 2.94
C GLY A 176 -8.69 -16.69 2.43
N GLU A 177 -8.88 -16.65 1.11
CA GLU A 177 -10.18 -16.63 0.43
C GLU A 177 -10.40 -17.95 -0.33
N GLY A 178 -11.66 -18.36 -0.47
CA GLY A 178 -12.04 -19.66 -1.06
C GLY A 178 -12.39 -19.61 -2.54
N TYR A 179 -11.88 -18.65 -3.31
CA TYR A 179 -12.30 -18.42 -4.70
C TYR A 179 -11.74 -19.47 -5.68
N GLY A 180 -10.58 -20.05 -5.38
CA GLY A 180 -10.03 -21.18 -6.15
C GLY A 180 -9.31 -20.81 -7.45
N TYR A 181 -8.95 -19.54 -7.64
CA TYR A 181 -8.19 -19.07 -8.79
C TYR A 181 -7.11 -18.05 -8.39
N PHE A 182 -6.19 -17.78 -9.33
CA PHE A 182 -5.20 -16.72 -9.19
C PHE A 182 -5.81 -15.37 -9.54
N GLY A 183 -5.43 -14.37 -8.78
CA GLY A 183 -5.86 -13.01 -9.01
C GLY A 183 -5.09 -12.03 -8.15
N CYS A 184 -5.56 -10.80 -8.14
CA CYS A 184 -5.01 -9.73 -7.33
C CYS A 184 -6.11 -8.79 -6.88
N SER A 185 -5.89 -8.10 -5.78
CA SER A 185 -6.82 -7.12 -5.26
C SER A 185 -6.42 -5.72 -5.72
N PRO A 186 -7.25 -5.02 -6.51
CA PRO A 186 -6.97 -3.65 -6.97
C PRO A 186 -6.64 -2.69 -5.82
N TRP A 187 -7.40 -2.76 -4.72
CA TRP A 187 -7.20 -1.85 -3.59
C TRP A 187 -5.96 -2.22 -2.77
N MET A 188 -5.69 -3.51 -2.53
CA MET A 188 -4.50 -3.90 -1.77
C MET A 188 -3.24 -3.56 -2.55
N SER A 189 -3.31 -3.73 -3.87
CA SER A 189 -2.25 -3.35 -4.81
C SER A 189 -1.87 -1.88 -4.71
N ALA A 190 -2.75 -0.97 -4.27
CA ALA A 190 -2.41 0.44 -4.10
C ALA A 190 -1.43 0.69 -2.95
N ILE A 191 -1.41 -0.19 -1.94
CA ILE A 191 -0.46 -0.11 -0.83
C ILE A 191 0.92 -0.56 -1.32
N LEU A 192 0.96 -1.67 -2.06
CA LEU A 192 2.20 -2.18 -2.66
C LEU A 192 2.75 -1.23 -3.73
N ALA A 193 1.89 -0.67 -4.58
CA ALA A 193 2.28 0.32 -5.59
C ALA A 193 2.89 1.58 -4.97
N ASP A 194 2.33 2.07 -3.87
CA ASP A 194 2.88 3.21 -3.13
C ASP A 194 4.25 2.87 -2.51
N ALA A 195 4.42 1.65 -2.00
CA ALA A 195 5.67 1.15 -1.45
C ALA A 195 6.77 1.04 -2.53
N LEU A 196 6.42 0.45 -3.67
CA LEU A 196 7.28 0.29 -4.83
C LEU A 196 7.71 1.64 -5.41
N HIS A 197 6.77 2.56 -5.61
CA HIS A 197 7.10 3.89 -6.11
C HIS A 197 8.02 4.66 -5.14
N ALA A 198 7.82 4.52 -3.82
CA ALA A 198 8.72 5.11 -2.83
C ALA A 198 10.12 4.48 -2.86
N HIS A 199 10.21 3.16 -3.06
CA HIS A 199 11.49 2.45 -3.24
C HIS A 199 12.23 2.90 -4.51
N ALA A 200 11.52 3.01 -5.64
CA ALA A 200 12.07 3.50 -6.89
C ALA A 200 12.65 4.92 -6.74
N ALA A 201 11.95 5.80 -6.02
CA ALA A 201 12.44 7.14 -5.72
C ALA A 201 13.70 7.16 -4.82
N LEU A 202 13.83 6.18 -3.91
CA LEU A 202 14.99 6.03 -3.03
C LEU A 202 16.21 5.50 -3.78
N GLN A 203 16.03 4.51 -4.66
CA GLN A 203 17.13 3.84 -5.38
C GLN A 203 17.57 4.58 -6.65
N GLY A 204 16.63 5.08 -7.45
CA GLY A 204 16.89 5.62 -8.78
C GLY A 204 17.44 4.57 -9.77
N GLY A 205 17.94 5.06 -10.91
CA GLY A 205 18.62 4.24 -11.92
C GLY A 205 17.81 3.06 -12.46
N GLU A 206 18.51 1.98 -12.80
CA GLU A 206 17.91 0.78 -13.40
C GLU A 206 16.85 0.12 -12.50
N THR A 207 17.05 0.15 -11.18
CA THR A 207 16.06 -0.35 -10.21
C THR A 207 14.76 0.42 -10.32
N ALA A 208 14.82 1.75 -10.37
CA ALA A 208 13.63 2.58 -10.56
C ALA A 208 12.94 2.28 -11.89
N ASP A 209 13.69 2.09 -12.97
CA ASP A 209 13.13 1.79 -14.29
C ASP A 209 12.37 0.44 -14.31
N ARG A 210 12.92 -0.60 -13.66
CA ARG A 210 12.25 -1.90 -13.51
C ARG A 210 10.96 -1.79 -12.71
N VAL A 211 10.99 -1.07 -11.60
CA VAL A 211 9.81 -0.84 -10.77
C VAL A 211 8.75 -0.01 -11.51
N HIS A 212 9.16 1.02 -12.26
CA HIS A 212 8.22 1.79 -13.08
C HIS A 212 7.56 0.93 -14.15
N GLY A 213 8.31 0.05 -14.83
CA GLY A 213 7.76 -0.92 -15.78
C GLY A 213 6.71 -1.83 -15.13
N SER A 214 7.01 -2.36 -13.94
CA SER A 214 6.07 -3.15 -13.13
C SER A 214 4.78 -2.39 -12.78
N LEU A 215 4.90 -1.13 -12.36
CA LEU A 215 3.75 -0.28 -12.01
C LEU A 215 2.90 0.07 -13.24
N ILE A 216 3.52 0.22 -14.42
CA ILE A 216 2.81 0.41 -15.69
C ILE A 216 2.00 -0.84 -16.05
N GLN A 217 2.60 -2.04 -15.94
CA GLN A 217 1.88 -3.31 -16.16
C GLN A 217 0.69 -3.46 -15.20
N LEU A 218 0.87 -3.08 -13.93
CA LEU A 218 -0.21 -3.11 -12.94
C LEU A 218 -1.34 -2.16 -13.31
N GLY A 219 -1.04 -0.91 -13.67
CA GLY A 219 -2.07 0.03 -14.07
C GLY A 219 -2.85 -0.43 -15.31
N ARG A 220 -2.17 -1.04 -16.28
CA ARG A 220 -2.80 -1.56 -17.50
C ARG A 220 -3.78 -2.71 -17.21
N ILE A 221 -3.38 -3.69 -16.40
CA ILE A 221 -4.30 -4.80 -16.09
C ILE A 221 -5.48 -4.32 -15.24
N LEU A 222 -5.27 -3.43 -14.28
CA LEU A 222 -6.37 -2.90 -13.47
C LEU A 222 -7.31 -2.02 -14.29
N ALA A 223 -6.79 -1.29 -15.28
CA ALA A 223 -7.62 -0.49 -16.17
C ALA A 223 -8.48 -1.36 -17.11
N ARG A 224 -7.91 -2.46 -17.60
CA ARG A 224 -8.55 -3.36 -18.57
C ARG A 224 -9.51 -4.35 -17.92
N ASP A 225 -9.06 -5.02 -16.85
CA ASP A 225 -9.71 -6.20 -16.27
C ASP A 225 -10.17 -5.95 -14.82
N GLY A 226 -9.61 -4.94 -14.13
CA GLY A 226 -9.81 -4.76 -12.68
C GLY A 226 -11.13 -4.14 -12.25
N ARG A 227 -12.13 -4.08 -13.15
CA ARG A 227 -13.38 -3.33 -12.96
C ARG A 227 -14.57 -4.08 -13.55
N ASP A 228 -15.73 -3.92 -12.93
CA ASP A 228 -17.01 -4.41 -13.47
C ASP A 228 -17.54 -3.54 -14.62
N ASP A 229 -18.68 -3.96 -15.19
CA ASP A 229 -19.36 -3.27 -16.30
C ASP A 229 -19.79 -1.83 -15.96
N GLU A 230 -19.85 -1.46 -14.68
CA GLU A 230 -20.14 -0.11 -14.22
C GLU A 230 -18.86 0.70 -13.91
N GLY A 231 -17.70 0.11 -14.14
CA GLY A 231 -16.38 0.69 -13.87
C GLY A 231 -15.94 0.58 -12.41
N LYS A 232 -16.69 -0.13 -11.55
CA LYS A 232 -16.35 -0.30 -10.13
C LYS A 232 -15.22 -1.31 -9.99
N PRO A 233 -14.17 -1.01 -9.21
CA PRO A 233 -13.11 -1.97 -8.96
C PRO A 233 -13.61 -3.25 -8.27
N PHE A 234 -13.09 -4.39 -8.70
CA PHE A 234 -13.31 -5.66 -8.00
C PHE A 234 -12.61 -5.69 -6.64
N TYR A 235 -13.09 -6.53 -5.72
CA TYR A 235 -12.35 -6.84 -4.49
C TYR A 235 -11.13 -7.70 -4.82
N PHE A 236 -11.34 -8.69 -5.68
CA PHE A 236 -10.34 -9.60 -6.22
C PHE A 236 -10.63 -9.86 -7.69
N MET A 237 -9.71 -9.48 -8.56
CA MET A 237 -9.80 -9.67 -10.01
C MET A 237 -9.06 -10.93 -10.40
N GLY A 238 -9.71 -11.84 -11.13
CA GLY A 238 -9.09 -13.05 -11.63
C GLY A 238 -8.09 -12.77 -12.76
N VAL A 239 -7.02 -13.56 -12.83
CA VAL A 239 -6.01 -13.47 -13.89
C VAL A 239 -5.97 -14.78 -14.67
N GLY A 240 -6.16 -14.69 -15.99
CA GLY A 240 -6.26 -15.88 -16.86
C GLY A 240 -7.61 -16.61 -16.74
N THR A 241 -8.61 -15.98 -16.14
CA THR A 241 -9.99 -16.45 -15.99
C THR A 241 -10.96 -15.29 -16.24
N THR A 242 -12.26 -15.58 -16.29
CA THR A 242 -13.34 -14.59 -16.32
C THR A 242 -14.11 -14.54 -14.98
N GLU A 243 -13.53 -15.12 -13.94
CA GLU A 243 -14.07 -15.10 -12.58
C GLU A 243 -13.49 -13.92 -11.82
N ASP A 244 -14.36 -13.15 -11.15
CA ASP A 244 -14.00 -11.96 -10.38
C ASP A 244 -14.92 -11.83 -9.17
N GLU A 245 -14.38 -11.29 -8.07
CA GLU A 245 -15.15 -11.03 -6.85
C GLU A 245 -15.56 -9.57 -6.75
N ALA A 246 -16.87 -9.34 -6.77
CA ALA A 246 -17.45 -8.03 -6.62
C ALA A 246 -17.10 -7.43 -5.25
N ASP A 247 -16.76 -6.14 -5.24
CA ASP A 247 -16.55 -5.42 -4.00
C ASP A 247 -17.89 -4.94 -3.41
N ALA A 248 -18.21 -5.39 -2.19
CA ALA A 248 -19.41 -4.96 -1.48
C ALA A 248 -19.36 -3.49 -1.05
N TYR A 249 -18.18 -2.87 -1.10
CA TYR A 249 -17.88 -1.53 -0.59
C TYR A 249 -17.67 -0.54 -1.73
N ASP A 250 -18.16 0.69 -1.57
CA ASP A 250 -17.90 1.78 -2.53
C ASP A 250 -16.66 2.58 -2.12
N GLU A 251 -15.75 1.93 -1.42
CA GLU A 251 -14.61 2.56 -0.78
C GLU A 251 -13.32 2.45 -1.61
N HIS A 252 -13.31 1.71 -2.72
CA HIS A 252 -12.06 1.32 -3.42
C HIS A 252 -11.81 1.97 -4.78
N TRP A 253 -12.65 2.94 -5.14
CA TRP A 253 -12.51 3.72 -6.36
C TRP A 253 -11.18 4.50 -6.40
N GLY A 254 -10.79 5.09 -5.26
CA GLY A 254 -9.67 6.02 -5.19
C GLY A 254 -8.30 5.34 -5.31
N GLU A 255 -8.17 4.14 -4.78
CA GLU A 255 -6.98 3.29 -4.84
C GLU A 255 -6.67 2.88 -6.27
N SER A 256 -7.70 2.40 -6.98
CA SER A 256 -7.58 2.05 -8.39
C SER A 256 -7.29 3.30 -9.23
N ALA A 257 -7.97 4.42 -8.97
CA ALA A 257 -7.67 5.69 -9.65
C ALA A 257 -6.20 6.11 -9.47
N TYR A 258 -5.68 5.95 -8.24
CA TYR A 258 -4.29 6.26 -7.91
C TYR A 258 -3.29 5.39 -8.70
N ILE A 259 -3.49 4.07 -8.75
CA ILE A 259 -2.60 3.17 -9.49
C ILE A 259 -2.62 3.48 -10.99
N VAL A 260 -3.81 3.59 -11.58
CA VAL A 260 -3.95 3.81 -13.03
C VAL A 260 -3.39 5.18 -13.42
N ALA A 261 -3.62 6.22 -12.60
CA ALA A 261 -3.02 7.53 -12.81
C ALA A 261 -1.48 7.48 -12.71
N MET A 262 -0.94 6.77 -11.72
CA MET A 262 0.51 6.59 -11.56
C MET A 262 1.10 5.89 -12.78
N ALA A 263 0.48 4.81 -13.26
CA ALA A 263 0.92 4.10 -14.46
C ALA A 263 0.93 5.02 -15.71
N TRP A 264 -0.11 5.82 -15.92
CA TRP A 264 -0.13 6.81 -17.01
C TRP A 264 1.03 7.80 -16.90
N HIS A 265 1.29 8.32 -15.70
CA HIS A 265 2.40 9.24 -15.46
C HIS A 265 3.76 8.60 -15.75
N LEU A 266 3.99 7.39 -15.27
CA LEU A 266 5.24 6.65 -15.42
C LEU A 266 5.48 6.19 -16.87
N ASP A 267 4.42 5.94 -17.65
CA ASP A 267 4.52 5.70 -19.10
C ASP A 267 4.81 6.98 -19.91
N GLY A 268 5.16 8.09 -19.24
CA GLY A 268 5.42 9.37 -19.89
C GLY A 268 4.15 10.02 -20.46
N ARG A 269 2.98 9.67 -19.91
CA ARG A 269 1.66 10.23 -20.26
C ARG A 269 1.21 9.93 -21.69
N ARG A 270 1.61 8.78 -22.23
CA ARG A 270 1.38 8.39 -23.63
C ARG A 270 0.15 7.49 -23.83
N ASP A 271 -0.19 6.69 -22.83
CA ASP A 271 -1.34 5.78 -22.89
C ASP A 271 -2.65 6.51 -22.53
N ASP A 272 -3.34 7.04 -23.54
CA ASP A 272 -4.61 7.75 -23.36
C ASP A 272 -5.72 6.87 -22.75
N ALA A 273 -5.64 5.54 -22.90
CA ALA A 273 -6.60 4.63 -22.29
C ALA A 273 -6.44 4.59 -20.76
N LEU A 274 -5.20 4.54 -20.25
CA LEU A 274 -4.93 4.68 -18.82
C LEU A 274 -5.48 6.01 -18.28
N ARG A 275 -5.26 7.11 -19.00
CA ARG A 275 -5.79 8.42 -18.59
C ARG A 275 -7.31 8.43 -18.52
N ALA A 276 -7.98 7.91 -19.54
CA ALA A 276 -9.44 7.84 -19.59
C ALA A 276 -9.99 7.05 -18.40
N VAL A 277 -9.44 5.86 -18.15
CA VAL A 277 -9.88 5.00 -17.04
C VAL A 277 -9.58 5.63 -15.67
N ALA A 278 -8.42 6.27 -15.50
CA ALA A 278 -8.13 6.98 -14.25
C ALA A 278 -9.15 8.10 -13.98
N MET A 279 -9.59 8.82 -15.02
CA MET A 279 -10.63 9.84 -14.89
C MET A 279 -12.00 9.23 -14.57
N GLU A 280 -12.38 8.12 -15.21
CA GLU A 280 -13.60 7.37 -14.90
C GLU A 280 -13.64 6.93 -13.44
N LEU A 281 -12.52 6.42 -12.91
CA LEU A 281 -12.40 6.00 -11.52
C LEU A 281 -12.49 7.19 -10.54
N VAL A 282 -11.92 8.35 -10.91
CA VAL A 282 -12.07 9.59 -10.13
C VAL A 282 -13.54 10.05 -10.12
N ASP A 283 -14.23 9.98 -11.25
CA ASP A 283 -15.65 10.34 -11.34
C ASP A 283 -16.53 9.34 -10.58
N GLY A 284 -16.20 8.05 -10.61
CA GLY A 284 -16.81 7.00 -9.80
C GLY A 284 -16.63 7.25 -8.29
N LEU A 285 -15.41 7.58 -7.85
CA LEU A 285 -15.16 7.99 -6.47
C LEU A 285 -16.00 9.21 -6.08
N ARG A 286 -16.08 10.22 -6.96
CA ARG A 286 -16.86 11.43 -6.70
C ARG A 286 -18.37 11.15 -6.60
N ALA A 287 -18.88 10.28 -7.45
CA ALA A 287 -20.31 10.00 -7.55
C ALA A 287 -20.80 8.99 -6.49
N ARG A 288 -19.97 8.00 -6.16
CA ARG A 288 -20.36 6.81 -5.39
C ARG A 288 -19.54 6.61 -4.12
N GLY A 289 -18.34 7.19 -4.03
CA GLY A 289 -17.42 7.02 -2.91
C GLY A 289 -18.05 7.32 -1.54
N ARG A 290 -17.83 6.44 -0.56
CA ARG A 290 -18.37 6.60 0.80
C ARG A 290 -17.27 6.39 1.83
N ALA A 291 -17.18 7.22 2.86
CA ALA A 291 -16.28 6.99 3.99
C ALA A 291 -17.05 6.97 5.32
N PRO A 292 -17.91 5.96 5.56
CA PRO A 292 -18.83 5.96 6.70
C PRO A 292 -18.12 5.73 8.05
N HIS A 293 -16.86 5.27 8.02
CA HIS A 293 -16.08 4.91 9.19
C HIS A 293 -14.67 5.50 9.11
N VAL A 294 -14.02 5.67 10.27
CA VAL A 294 -12.61 6.12 10.33
C VAL A 294 -11.70 5.19 9.51
N ARG A 295 -11.92 3.87 9.58
CA ARG A 295 -11.15 2.91 8.77
C ARG A 295 -11.32 3.13 7.28
N SER A 296 -12.56 3.39 6.81
CA SER A 296 -12.88 3.62 5.40
C SER A 296 -12.25 4.92 4.91
N PHE A 297 -12.24 5.96 5.76
CA PHE A 297 -11.52 7.20 5.48
C PHE A 297 -10.02 6.98 5.32
N ASN A 298 -9.37 6.28 6.27
CA ASN A 298 -7.93 6.04 6.20
C ASN A 298 -7.58 5.27 4.93
N TRP A 299 -8.37 4.23 4.63
CA TRP A 299 -8.20 3.40 3.47
C TRP A 299 -8.17 4.25 2.19
N GLN A 300 -9.26 4.96 1.90
CA GLN A 300 -9.37 5.84 0.73
C GLN A 300 -8.29 6.91 0.71
N CYS A 301 -8.17 7.65 1.80
CA CYS A 301 -7.38 8.87 1.81
C CYS A 301 -5.88 8.62 1.97
N ARG A 302 -5.44 7.38 2.26
CA ARG A 302 -4.01 7.07 2.32
C ARG A 302 -3.38 7.21 0.93
N SER A 303 -3.96 6.59 -0.11
CA SER A 303 -3.37 6.60 -1.46
C SER A 303 -4.12 7.51 -2.44
N ALA A 304 -5.45 7.55 -2.41
CA ALA A 304 -6.26 8.24 -3.43
C ALA A 304 -5.98 9.75 -3.54
N VAL A 305 -5.59 10.39 -2.42
CA VAL A 305 -5.26 11.83 -2.38
C VAL A 305 -4.07 12.22 -3.26
N ALA A 306 -3.27 11.24 -3.68
CA ALA A 306 -2.17 11.44 -4.59
C ALA A 306 -2.57 11.27 -6.07
N ALA A 307 -3.73 10.71 -6.43
CA ALA A 307 -4.12 10.55 -7.83
C ALA A 307 -4.06 11.86 -8.65
N PRO A 308 -4.50 13.03 -8.13
CA PRO A 308 -4.37 14.29 -8.85
C PRO A 308 -2.93 14.76 -9.08
N TYR A 309 -1.94 14.20 -8.36
CA TYR A 309 -0.52 14.44 -8.66
C TYR A 309 -0.16 13.91 -10.04
N PHE A 310 -0.53 12.64 -10.27
CA PHE A 310 -0.14 11.89 -11.44
C PHE A 310 -0.96 12.26 -12.67
N LEU A 311 -2.18 12.76 -12.48
CA LEU A 311 -3.08 13.24 -13.54
C LEU A 311 -2.80 14.67 -14.04
N ARG A 312 -1.97 15.44 -13.32
CA ARG A 312 -1.46 16.73 -13.81
C ARG A 312 -0.35 16.49 -14.82
#